data_AF-A0A965USP6-F1
#
_entry.id   AF-A0A965USP6-F1
#
_cell.length_a   1.000
_cell.length_b   1.000
_cell.length_c   1.000
_cell.angle_alpha   90.00
_cell.angle_beta   90.00
_cell.angle_gamma   90.00
#
_symmetry.space_group_name_H-M   'P 1'
#
loop_
_entity.id
_entity.type
_entity.pdbx_description
1 polymer ?
#
loop_
_entity_poly.entity_id
_entity_poly.type
_entity_poly.pdbx_seq_one_letter_code
_entity_poly.pdbx_strand_id
1 'polypeptide(L)'
;NLAVNTFNISDTTVIAGAYGSASSVATFSVNAQGQLTAASNAAIAISSAAVSGLAASATTDTTNAANITSGTLPSGRLSGNYNGITGVDTLTSGTWNASTIGVAYGGTGVTSTPSNGNLLIGNGSGYALGGLTAGAGITITNGAGSITVANNFNGTVTSVDVSGGTTGLSFSGGPITTSGTITAAGTLNVANGGTGAVSLTGYVKGNGTSAMSASATIPNTDISGLGTMSTQNANAVAIAGGSVDGASIGASVASTGVFTNLTATNLTATSLTGYVKGNGASVMTASSTIPSTDITGLGTMSTQNANSVAITGGSIDGAAIGATAASTGVFTTLTATSGISGGTF
;
A
#
# COMPACT_ATOMS: atom_id res chain seq x y z
N ASN A 1 1.72 134.04 -102.35
CA ASN A 1 2.69 132.93 -102.38
C ASN A 1 2.71 132.33 -100.97
N LEU A 2 2.04 131.21 -100.75
CA LEU A 2 1.96 130.57 -99.41
C LEU A 2 3.32 129.93 -99.13
N ALA A 3 4.11 130.53 -98.24
CA ALA A 3 5.25 129.84 -97.66
C ALA A 3 4.71 128.75 -96.74
N VAL A 4 4.88 127.50 -97.16
CA VAL A 4 4.60 126.29 -96.39
C VAL A 4 5.51 126.32 -95.15
N ASN A 5 4.96 126.59 -93.96
CA ASN A 5 5.66 126.35 -92.70
C ASN A 5 5.57 124.85 -92.39
N THR A 6 6.52 124.07 -92.91
CA THR A 6 6.65 122.66 -92.52
C THR A 6 7.12 122.59 -91.06
N PHE A 7 6.28 122.04 -90.18
CA PHE A 7 6.66 121.74 -88.80
C PHE A 7 7.48 120.44 -88.79
N ASN A 8 8.81 120.58 -88.73
CA ASN A 8 9.70 119.44 -88.65
C ASN A 8 9.96 119.12 -87.18
N ILE A 9 9.60 117.91 -86.76
CA ILE A 9 10.08 117.35 -85.51
C ILE A 9 11.38 116.60 -85.79
N SER A 10 12.40 116.80 -84.97
CA SER A 10 13.67 116.11 -85.13
C SER A 10 13.50 114.61 -84.89
N ASP A 11 14.30 113.80 -85.58
CA ASP A 11 14.36 112.36 -85.32
C ASP A 11 14.76 112.08 -83.87
N THR A 12 14.23 110.98 -83.32
CA THR A 12 14.62 110.52 -81.99
C THR A 12 16.06 110.00 -82.00
N THR A 13 16.73 110.15 -80.86
CA THR A 13 18.01 109.51 -80.58
C THR A 13 17.88 108.01 -80.23
N VAL A 14 16.65 107.49 -80.10
CA VAL A 14 16.41 106.06 -79.86
C VAL A 14 16.75 105.26 -81.11
N ILE A 15 17.63 104.28 -80.94
CA ILE A 15 18.04 103.36 -82.01
C ILE A 15 16.88 102.41 -82.31
N ALA A 16 16.55 102.24 -83.59
CA ALA A 16 15.54 101.28 -84.01
C ALA A 16 15.99 99.84 -83.68
N GLY A 17 15.16 99.10 -82.95
CA GLY A 17 15.44 97.73 -82.52
C GLY A 17 14.31 97.15 -81.67
N ALA A 18 14.39 95.86 -81.35
CA ALA A 18 13.46 95.21 -80.43
C ALA A 18 13.92 95.40 -78.98
N TYR A 19 13.05 95.93 -78.13
CA TYR A 19 13.28 96.07 -76.69
C TYR A 19 12.33 95.12 -75.95
N GLY A 20 12.85 94.42 -74.95
CA GLY A 20 12.20 93.28 -74.28
C GLY A 20 12.67 91.90 -74.78
N SER A 21 12.63 90.90 -73.91
CA SER A 21 12.87 89.47 -74.20
C SER A 21 12.27 88.58 -73.09
N ALA A 22 12.44 87.25 -73.17
CA ALA A 22 12.05 86.34 -72.08
C ALA A 22 12.74 86.64 -70.73
N SER A 23 13.88 87.35 -70.74
CA SER A 23 14.66 87.69 -69.55
C SER A 23 14.82 89.19 -69.32
N SER A 24 14.12 90.04 -70.06
CA SER A 24 14.14 91.50 -69.85
C SER A 24 12.85 92.18 -70.27
N VAL A 25 12.46 93.22 -69.55
CA VAL A 25 11.33 94.09 -69.90
C VAL A 25 11.85 95.37 -70.54
N ALA A 26 11.13 95.89 -71.53
CA ALA A 26 11.47 97.16 -72.15
C ALA A 26 11.11 98.34 -71.23
N THR A 27 11.98 99.34 -71.16
CA THR A 27 11.74 100.61 -70.46
C THR A 27 11.95 101.77 -71.42
N PHE A 28 11.10 102.79 -71.32
CA PHE A 28 11.09 103.92 -72.25
C PHE A 28 11.00 105.23 -71.50
N SER A 29 11.56 106.29 -72.10
CA SER A 29 11.36 107.67 -71.67
C SER A 29 10.87 108.50 -72.84
N VAL A 30 9.95 109.43 -72.59
CA VAL A 30 9.38 110.33 -73.61
C VAL A 30 9.64 111.78 -73.26
N ASN A 31 9.80 112.62 -74.28
CA ASN A 31 9.88 114.07 -74.09
C ASN A 31 8.50 114.70 -73.96
N ALA A 32 8.48 116.02 -73.69
CA ALA A 32 7.26 116.81 -73.54
C ALA A 32 6.42 116.88 -74.83
N GLN A 33 7.02 116.61 -75.99
CA GLN A 33 6.35 116.52 -77.28
C GLN A 33 5.85 115.09 -77.59
N GLY A 34 6.05 114.13 -76.67
CA GLY A 34 5.59 112.75 -76.79
C GLY A 34 6.51 111.82 -77.59
N GLN A 35 7.69 112.27 -78.00
CA GLN A 35 8.66 111.40 -78.69
C GLN A 35 9.43 110.56 -77.67
N LEU A 36 9.69 109.30 -78.01
CA LEU A 36 10.66 108.50 -77.27
C LEU A 36 12.03 109.18 -77.33
N THR A 37 12.71 109.32 -76.21
CA THR A 37 14.09 109.86 -76.13
C THR A 37 15.10 108.84 -75.61
N ALA A 38 14.62 107.79 -74.94
CA ALA A 38 15.41 106.63 -74.57
C ALA A 38 14.54 105.36 -74.61
N ALA A 39 15.15 104.25 -75.04
CA ALA A 39 14.61 102.90 -74.92
C ALA A 39 15.72 101.96 -74.45
N SER A 40 15.46 101.11 -73.46
CA SER A 40 16.42 100.11 -72.99
C SER A 40 15.72 98.86 -72.45
N ASN A 41 16.50 97.79 -72.23
CA ASN A 41 16.04 96.56 -71.60
C ASN A 41 16.46 96.56 -70.12
N ALA A 42 15.52 96.33 -69.21
CA ALA A 42 15.80 96.03 -67.81
C ALA A 42 15.69 94.52 -67.59
N ALA A 43 16.69 93.89 -66.96
CA ALA A 43 16.67 92.45 -66.68
C ALA A 43 15.53 92.06 -65.74
N ILE A 44 14.87 90.94 -66.01
CA ILE A 44 13.85 90.36 -65.12
C ILE A 44 14.60 89.61 -64.01
N ALA A 45 14.61 90.18 -62.80
CA ALA A 45 15.13 89.56 -61.58
C ALA A 45 14.01 89.48 -60.53
N ILE A 46 13.38 88.31 -60.41
CA ILE A 46 12.30 88.05 -59.44
C ILE A 46 12.89 87.22 -58.30
N SER A 47 12.86 87.73 -57.07
CA SER A 47 13.23 86.95 -55.89
C SER A 47 12.14 85.92 -55.56
N SER A 48 12.50 84.82 -54.90
CA SER A 48 11.51 83.82 -54.46
C SER A 48 10.40 84.42 -53.59
N ALA A 49 10.72 85.45 -52.80
CA ALA A 49 9.77 86.19 -51.97
C ALA A 49 8.72 86.99 -52.78
N ALA A 50 9.01 87.30 -54.04
CA ALA A 50 8.09 88.01 -54.92
C ALA A 50 7.10 87.08 -55.66
N VAL A 51 7.19 85.75 -55.46
CA VAL A 51 6.28 84.77 -56.07
C VAL A 51 5.42 84.13 -54.98
N SER A 52 4.11 84.36 -55.01
CA SER A 52 3.18 83.75 -54.05
C SER A 52 2.88 82.29 -54.41
N GLY A 53 2.62 81.46 -53.39
CA GLY A 53 2.22 80.06 -53.58
C GLY A 53 3.37 79.06 -53.80
N LEU A 54 4.63 79.49 -53.68
CA LEU A 54 5.75 78.54 -53.61
C LEU A 54 5.63 77.71 -52.32
N ALA A 55 5.80 76.39 -52.44
CA ALA A 55 5.96 75.51 -51.29
C ALA A 55 7.29 75.83 -50.57
N ALA A 56 7.35 75.66 -49.25
CA ALA A 56 8.55 75.94 -48.46
C ALA A 56 9.80 75.17 -48.94
N SER A 57 9.60 73.97 -49.51
CA SER A 57 10.68 73.18 -50.15
C SER A 57 11.29 73.82 -51.40
N ALA A 58 10.61 74.78 -52.03
CA ALA A 58 11.10 75.53 -53.18
C ALA A 58 11.88 76.80 -52.80
N THR A 59 11.80 77.25 -51.53
CA THR A 59 12.37 78.53 -51.08
C THR A 59 13.37 78.41 -49.93
N THR A 60 13.46 77.25 -49.29
CA THR A 60 14.33 77.04 -48.12
C THR A 60 15.14 75.77 -48.31
N ASP A 61 16.44 75.88 -48.01
CA ASP A 61 17.44 74.82 -48.15
C ASP A 61 16.92 73.45 -47.65
N THR A 62 17.00 72.45 -48.52
CA THR A 62 16.42 71.10 -48.38
C THR A 62 17.04 70.25 -47.25
N THR A 63 17.89 70.85 -46.42
CA THR A 63 18.75 70.19 -45.44
C THR A 63 18.18 70.15 -44.02
N ASN A 64 17.07 70.85 -43.73
CA ASN A 64 16.44 70.85 -42.40
C ASN A 64 15.22 69.91 -42.32
N ALA A 65 15.38 68.80 -41.59
CA ALA A 65 14.32 67.81 -41.36
C ALA A 65 13.13 68.36 -40.53
N ALA A 66 13.30 69.46 -39.77
CA ALA A 66 12.22 70.10 -39.03
C ALA A 66 11.08 70.63 -39.93
N ASN A 67 11.33 70.77 -41.24
CA ASN A 67 10.31 71.16 -42.22
C ASN A 67 9.32 70.02 -42.55
N ILE A 68 9.58 68.79 -42.08
CA ILE A 68 8.65 67.67 -42.14
C ILE A 68 7.85 67.66 -40.83
N THR A 69 6.96 68.62 -40.66
CA THR A 69 6.15 68.77 -39.43
C THR A 69 4.96 67.81 -39.37
N SER A 70 4.59 67.18 -40.50
CA SER A 70 3.57 66.12 -40.59
C SER A 70 3.67 65.38 -41.93
N GLY A 71 3.11 64.16 -42.01
CA GLY A 71 3.07 63.34 -43.23
C GLY A 71 4.08 62.19 -43.27
N THR A 72 4.07 61.42 -44.35
CA THR A 72 5.03 60.33 -44.62
C THR A 72 6.07 60.79 -45.63
N LEU A 73 7.34 60.39 -45.46
CA LEU A 73 8.30 60.46 -46.56
C LEU A 73 8.13 59.19 -47.39
N PRO A 74 7.76 59.29 -48.68
CA PRO A 74 7.73 58.13 -49.55
C PRO A 74 9.09 57.42 -49.54
N SER A 75 9.10 56.09 -49.56
CA SER A 75 10.32 55.26 -49.46
C SER A 75 11.42 55.66 -50.46
N GLY A 76 11.06 56.12 -51.66
CA GLY A 76 12.01 56.60 -52.66
C GLY A 76 12.80 57.85 -52.24
N ARG A 77 12.28 58.64 -51.30
CA ARG A 77 12.95 59.83 -50.74
C ARG A 77 13.92 59.50 -49.60
N LEU A 78 13.79 58.31 -49.01
CA LEU A 78 14.71 57.73 -48.03
C LEU A 78 15.47 56.52 -48.63
N SER A 79 16.02 56.69 -49.83
CA SER A 79 16.87 55.68 -50.47
C SER A 79 18.36 56.00 -50.33
N GLY A 80 19.14 55.09 -49.72
CA GLY A 80 20.59 55.21 -49.60
C GLY A 80 21.13 54.95 -48.19
N ASN A 81 22.44 55.16 -48.01
CA ASN A 81 23.10 55.07 -46.72
C ASN A 81 23.07 56.44 -46.01
N TYR A 82 22.53 56.49 -44.80
CA TYR A 82 22.31 57.73 -44.06
C TYR A 82 23.22 57.79 -42.82
N ASN A 83 24.53 57.94 -43.04
CA ASN A 83 25.54 58.01 -41.98
C ASN A 83 25.36 59.19 -41.00
N GLY A 84 24.60 60.22 -41.39
CA GLY A 84 24.32 61.39 -40.56
C GLY A 84 23.21 61.21 -39.53
N ILE A 85 22.48 60.08 -39.54
CA ILE A 85 21.46 59.80 -38.54
C ILE A 85 22.16 59.26 -37.28
N THR A 86 22.27 60.10 -36.26
CA THR A 86 22.93 59.76 -34.99
C THR A 86 21.96 59.26 -33.91
N GLY A 87 20.65 59.36 -34.18
CA GLY A 87 19.59 58.87 -33.31
C GLY A 87 18.26 58.88 -34.06
N VAL A 88 17.40 57.97 -33.66
CA VAL A 88 15.99 57.94 -34.06
C VAL A 88 15.15 57.94 -32.79
N ASP A 89 13.97 58.53 -32.85
CA ASP A 89 12.97 58.38 -31.79
C ASP A 89 12.32 56.99 -31.93
N THR A 90 11.07 56.82 -31.48
CA THR A 90 10.38 55.53 -31.47
C THR A 90 10.05 55.04 -32.89
N LEU A 91 10.59 53.88 -33.28
CA LEU A 91 10.19 53.15 -34.48
C LEU A 91 9.04 52.18 -34.12
N THR A 92 7.79 52.58 -34.40
CA THR A 92 6.60 51.75 -34.10
C THR A 92 6.32 50.67 -35.14
N SER A 93 6.91 50.80 -36.34
CA SER A 93 6.81 49.82 -37.42
C SER A 93 8.01 49.93 -38.36
N GLY A 94 8.37 48.83 -39.03
CA GLY A 94 9.48 48.76 -39.96
C GLY A 94 10.17 47.40 -39.93
N THR A 95 10.86 47.06 -41.02
CA THR A 95 11.78 45.90 -41.05
C THR A 95 13.19 46.41 -40.83
N TRP A 96 13.87 45.90 -39.81
CA TRP A 96 15.29 46.18 -39.60
C TRP A 96 16.12 45.45 -40.68
N ASN A 97 16.67 46.20 -41.63
CA ASN A 97 17.54 45.70 -42.70
C ASN A 97 18.96 46.28 -42.60
N ALA A 98 19.50 46.36 -41.39
CA ALA A 98 20.85 46.87 -41.14
C ALA A 98 21.72 45.83 -40.42
N SER A 99 22.94 46.20 -40.04
CA SER A 99 23.81 45.35 -39.23
C SER A 99 23.16 44.99 -37.90
N THR A 100 23.65 43.93 -37.26
CA THR A 100 23.19 43.50 -35.94
C THR A 100 23.30 44.63 -34.92
N ILE A 101 22.27 44.77 -34.09
CA ILE A 101 22.31 45.70 -32.97
C ILE A 101 23.15 45.07 -31.86
N GLY A 102 24.20 45.77 -31.44
CA GLY A 102 25.06 45.33 -30.34
C GLY A 102 24.33 45.35 -28.99
N VAL A 103 24.83 44.58 -28.03
CA VAL A 103 24.20 44.43 -26.69
C VAL A 103 24.09 45.76 -25.94
N ALA A 104 25.08 46.65 -26.10
CA ALA A 104 25.04 47.99 -25.50
C ALA A 104 23.85 48.85 -25.97
N TYR A 105 23.21 48.48 -27.09
CA TYR A 105 22.09 49.18 -27.70
C TYR A 105 20.79 48.35 -27.66
N GLY A 106 20.69 47.39 -26.74
CA GLY A 106 19.49 46.58 -26.53
C GLY A 106 19.30 45.41 -27.50
N GLY A 107 20.24 45.21 -28.43
CA GLY A 107 20.27 44.02 -29.30
C GLY A 107 20.93 42.81 -28.63
N THR A 108 21.05 41.72 -29.39
CA THR A 108 21.70 40.48 -28.91
C THR A 108 23.13 40.34 -29.39
N GLY A 109 23.55 41.13 -30.39
CA GLY A 109 24.86 40.99 -31.03
C GLY A 109 25.06 39.67 -31.80
N VAL A 110 24.04 38.83 -31.94
CA VAL A 110 24.09 37.52 -32.60
C VAL A 110 23.43 37.58 -33.98
N THR A 111 24.11 37.07 -35.01
CA THR A 111 23.62 36.98 -36.39
C THR A 111 23.12 35.60 -36.80
N SER A 112 23.57 34.56 -36.12
CA SER A 112 23.27 33.18 -36.48
C SER A 112 21.84 32.79 -36.08
N THR A 113 21.18 31.94 -36.89
CA THR A 113 19.89 31.35 -36.54
C THR A 113 20.06 30.31 -35.43
N PRO A 114 19.29 30.37 -34.32
CA PRO A 114 19.31 29.32 -33.29
C PRO A 114 18.86 27.97 -33.84
N SER A 115 19.59 26.89 -33.54
CA SER A 115 19.08 25.53 -33.68
C SER A 115 18.07 25.20 -32.57
N ASN A 116 17.32 24.10 -32.74
CA ASN A 116 16.39 23.60 -31.72
C ASN A 116 17.07 23.43 -30.36
N GLY A 117 16.49 24.04 -29.32
CA GLY A 117 17.02 24.04 -27.96
C GLY A 117 18.17 25.01 -27.69
N ASN A 118 18.58 25.84 -28.65
CA ASN A 118 19.55 26.89 -28.39
C ASN A 118 18.88 28.13 -27.77
N LEU A 119 19.58 28.74 -26.82
CA LEU A 119 19.24 29.98 -26.16
C LEU A 119 20.37 31.00 -26.37
N LEU A 120 20.10 32.28 -26.07
CA LEU A 120 21.15 33.28 -25.88
C LEU A 120 21.74 33.10 -24.48
N ILE A 121 23.01 32.65 -24.43
CA ILE A 121 23.74 32.44 -23.19
C ILE A 121 24.81 33.53 -23.07
N GLY A 122 24.80 34.26 -21.97
CA GLY A 122 25.80 35.28 -21.67
C GLY A 122 27.19 34.67 -21.53
N ASN A 123 28.18 35.25 -22.21
CA ASN A 123 29.57 34.74 -22.22
C ASN A 123 30.60 35.76 -21.70
N GLY A 124 30.15 36.82 -21.03
CA GLY A 124 31.01 37.89 -20.51
C GLY A 124 31.42 38.96 -21.54
N SER A 125 31.17 38.76 -22.84
CA SER A 125 31.38 39.78 -23.89
C SER A 125 30.11 40.07 -24.71
N GLY A 126 29.00 39.42 -24.36
CA GLY A 126 27.72 39.52 -25.05
C GLY A 126 26.94 38.21 -24.88
N TYR A 127 26.30 37.78 -25.97
CA TYR A 127 25.60 36.50 -26.02
C TYR A 127 26.22 35.57 -27.05
N ALA A 128 26.22 34.27 -26.77
CA ALA A 128 26.43 33.21 -27.75
C ALA A 128 25.19 32.31 -27.78
N LEU A 129 24.95 31.67 -28.92
CA LEU A 129 23.92 30.64 -29.00
C LEU A 129 24.47 29.35 -28.43
N GLY A 130 23.75 28.76 -27.48
CA GLY A 130 24.10 27.47 -26.91
C GLY A 130 22.90 26.75 -26.32
N GLY A 131 22.97 25.43 -26.25
CA GLY A 131 22.03 24.63 -25.49
C GLY A 131 22.41 24.59 -24.00
N LEU A 132 21.48 24.15 -23.16
CA LEU A 132 21.80 23.77 -21.79
C LEU A 132 22.52 22.42 -21.78
N THR A 133 23.62 22.31 -21.06
CA THR A 133 24.36 21.05 -20.89
C THR A 133 23.79 20.30 -19.69
N ALA A 134 23.48 19.01 -19.89
CA ALA A 134 23.03 18.14 -18.80
C ALA A 134 24.14 17.95 -17.76
N GLY A 135 23.80 18.14 -16.48
CA GLY A 135 24.65 17.80 -15.34
C GLY A 135 24.31 16.43 -14.76
N ALA A 136 25.06 15.99 -13.75
CA ALA A 136 24.73 14.75 -13.03
C ALA A 136 23.31 14.82 -12.44
N GLY A 137 22.49 13.80 -12.69
CA GLY A 137 21.12 13.73 -12.20
C GLY A 137 20.09 14.56 -12.98
N ILE A 138 20.51 15.32 -13.99
CA ILE A 138 19.61 16.12 -14.84
C ILE A 138 19.72 15.63 -16.29
N THR A 139 18.59 15.41 -16.93
CA THR A 139 18.53 15.15 -18.38
C THR A 139 17.99 16.40 -19.07
N ILE A 140 18.65 16.82 -20.16
CA ILE A 140 18.19 17.91 -21.02
C ILE A 140 17.81 17.31 -22.38
N THR A 141 16.57 17.53 -22.81
CA THR A 141 16.09 17.13 -24.15
C THR A 141 15.69 18.36 -24.94
N ASN A 142 16.37 18.59 -26.07
CA ASN A 142 16.12 19.73 -26.94
C ASN A 142 15.06 19.36 -28.00
N GLY A 143 14.01 20.16 -28.08
CA GLY A 143 12.94 20.05 -29.09
C GLY A 143 12.82 21.32 -29.92
N ALA A 144 12.04 21.27 -31.00
CA ALA A 144 11.68 22.47 -31.74
C ALA A 144 10.90 23.42 -30.81
N GLY A 145 11.41 24.64 -30.62
CA GLY A 145 10.81 25.65 -29.75
C GLY A 145 10.73 25.28 -28.25
N SER A 146 11.42 24.23 -27.79
CA SER A 146 11.31 23.76 -26.41
C SER A 146 12.62 23.15 -25.89
N ILE A 147 12.79 23.21 -24.56
CA ILE A 147 13.83 22.50 -23.84
C ILE A 147 13.14 21.82 -22.66
N THR A 148 13.16 20.49 -22.63
CA THR A 148 12.66 19.72 -21.49
C THR A 148 13.80 19.45 -20.53
N VAL A 149 13.61 19.84 -19.27
CA VAL A 149 14.54 19.55 -18.17
C VAL A 149 13.87 18.53 -17.27
N ALA A 150 14.48 17.34 -17.14
CA ALA A 150 13.99 16.28 -16.28
C ALA A 150 15.00 15.97 -15.18
N ASN A 151 14.50 15.77 -13.96
CA ASN A 151 15.30 15.18 -12.89
C ASN A 151 15.32 13.66 -13.09
N ASN A 152 16.52 13.10 -13.27
CA ASN A 152 16.75 11.66 -13.32
C ASN A 152 17.54 11.15 -12.08
N PHE A 153 17.69 12.01 -11.07
CA PHE A 153 18.24 11.65 -9.78
C PHE A 153 17.20 10.88 -8.98
N ASN A 154 17.26 9.54 -9.05
CA ASN A 154 16.37 8.64 -8.35
C ASN A 154 16.76 8.43 -6.86
N GLY A 155 17.63 9.30 -6.32
CA GLY A 155 18.30 9.10 -5.04
C GLY A 155 19.43 8.07 -5.15
N THR A 156 20.57 8.33 -4.51
CA THR A 156 21.63 7.33 -4.36
C THR A 156 21.40 6.57 -3.06
N VAL A 157 20.79 5.39 -3.14
CA VAL A 157 21.08 4.38 -2.13
C VAL A 157 22.50 3.93 -2.40
N THR A 158 23.48 4.48 -1.67
CA THR A 158 24.89 4.13 -1.87
C THR A 158 25.20 2.71 -1.38
N SER A 159 24.44 2.25 -0.38
CA SER A 159 24.49 0.90 0.16
C SER A 159 23.37 0.73 1.19
N VAL A 160 22.41 -0.16 0.93
CA VAL A 160 21.58 -0.74 2.01
C VAL A 160 22.11 -2.12 2.30
N ASP A 161 22.74 -2.26 3.46
CA ASP A 161 23.14 -3.53 4.02
C ASP A 161 22.35 -3.81 5.30
N VAL A 162 22.09 -5.08 5.57
CA VAL A 162 21.34 -5.53 6.76
C VAL A 162 22.24 -6.41 7.59
N SER A 163 22.59 -5.93 8.77
CA SER A 163 23.29 -6.74 9.75
C SER A 163 22.28 -7.55 10.56
N GLY A 164 22.48 -8.86 10.60
CA GLY A 164 21.72 -9.73 11.51
C GLY A 164 22.12 -9.58 12.97
N GLY A 165 23.20 -8.85 13.29
CA GLY A 165 23.66 -8.67 14.66
C GLY A 165 23.77 -10.00 15.42
N THR A 166 23.12 -10.08 16.58
CA THR A 166 23.07 -11.29 17.42
C THR A 166 21.86 -12.19 17.17
N THR A 167 21.05 -11.89 16.13
CA THR A 167 19.80 -12.63 15.85
C THR A 167 20.02 -14.05 15.35
N GLY A 168 21.22 -14.41 14.89
CA GLY A 168 21.49 -15.71 14.28
C GLY A 168 21.03 -15.82 12.82
N LEU A 169 20.41 -14.75 12.29
CA LEU A 169 20.13 -14.62 10.86
C LEU A 169 21.34 -14.03 10.15
N SER A 170 21.66 -14.60 8.99
CA SER A 170 22.64 -14.05 8.05
C SER A 170 21.90 -13.47 6.85
N PHE A 171 22.28 -12.28 6.42
CA PHE A 171 21.71 -11.64 5.25
C PHE A 171 22.73 -11.63 4.12
N SER A 172 22.27 -11.84 2.89
CA SER A 172 23.08 -11.80 1.67
C SER A 172 22.31 -11.09 0.55
N GLY A 173 23.02 -10.70 -0.52
CA GLY A 173 22.44 -9.89 -1.60
C GLY A 173 22.49 -8.37 -1.34
N GLY A 174 22.96 -7.96 -0.17
CA GLY A 174 23.41 -6.59 0.10
C GLY A 174 24.91 -6.39 -0.18
N PRO A 175 25.38 -5.14 -0.27
CA PRO A 175 24.57 -3.93 -0.27
C PRO A 175 23.84 -3.70 -1.60
N ILE A 176 22.56 -3.32 -1.54
CA ILE A 176 21.78 -2.98 -2.75
C ILE A 176 22.02 -1.51 -3.09
N THR A 177 22.39 -1.23 -4.34
CA THR A 177 22.71 0.14 -4.83
C THR A 177 21.77 0.63 -5.94
N THR A 178 20.86 -0.22 -6.44
CA THR A 178 19.86 0.18 -7.46
C THR A 178 18.56 -0.60 -7.26
N SER A 179 18.56 -1.89 -7.56
CA SER A 179 17.44 -2.79 -7.27
C SER A 179 18.00 -4.18 -6.99
N GLY A 180 17.33 -4.92 -6.11
CA GLY A 180 17.78 -6.22 -5.65
C GLY A 180 16.93 -6.70 -4.49
N THR A 181 17.15 -7.94 -4.07
CA THR A 181 16.50 -8.53 -2.91
C THR A 181 17.55 -8.90 -1.88
N ILE A 182 17.29 -8.63 -0.60
CA ILE A 182 18.10 -9.17 0.50
C ILE A 182 17.52 -10.54 0.86
N THR A 183 18.36 -11.56 0.85
CA THR A 183 17.99 -12.91 1.29
C THR A 183 18.39 -13.10 2.74
N ALA A 184 17.41 -13.41 3.59
CA ALA A 184 17.63 -13.84 4.96
C ALA A 184 17.79 -15.36 5.02
N ALA A 185 18.80 -15.83 5.74
CA ALA A 185 19.03 -17.25 6.01
C ALA A 185 19.40 -17.45 7.48
N GLY A 186 19.50 -18.70 7.92
CA GLY A 186 19.84 -19.05 9.30
C GLY A 186 18.62 -19.33 10.18
N THR A 187 18.86 -19.46 11.48
CA THR A 187 17.83 -19.70 12.50
C THR A 187 17.80 -18.54 13.47
N LEU A 188 16.61 -18.05 13.80
CA LEU A 188 16.48 -17.00 14.80
C LEU A 188 16.86 -17.56 16.18
N ASN A 189 17.83 -16.90 16.83
CA ASN A 189 18.31 -17.24 18.15
C ASN A 189 17.22 -17.02 19.21
N VAL A 190 17.24 -17.83 20.28
CA VAL A 190 16.27 -17.75 21.37
C VAL A 190 16.27 -16.40 22.08
N ALA A 191 17.46 -15.82 22.28
CA ALA A 191 17.60 -14.49 22.88
C ALA A 191 16.85 -13.39 22.09
N ASN A 192 16.53 -13.65 20.82
CA ASN A 192 15.80 -12.75 19.94
C ASN A 192 14.40 -13.28 19.59
N GLY A 193 13.84 -14.17 20.43
CA GLY A 193 12.47 -14.68 20.29
C GLY A 193 12.30 -15.88 19.36
N GLY A 194 13.38 -16.44 18.82
CA GLY A 194 13.31 -17.65 18.01
C GLY A 194 13.20 -18.93 18.83
N THR A 195 12.93 -20.04 18.16
CA THR A 195 12.96 -21.38 18.78
C THR A 195 14.38 -21.91 18.92
N GLY A 196 15.35 -21.32 18.21
CA GLY A 196 16.72 -21.82 18.11
C GLY A 196 16.85 -23.14 17.35
N ALA A 197 15.80 -23.62 16.68
CA ALA A 197 15.78 -24.88 15.93
C ALA A 197 15.29 -24.67 14.48
N VAL A 198 15.90 -25.39 13.53
CA VAL A 198 15.51 -25.38 12.11
C VAL A 198 14.22 -26.19 11.87
N SER A 199 14.05 -27.28 12.62
CA SER A 199 12.84 -28.11 12.58
C SER A 199 12.55 -28.70 13.96
N LEU A 200 11.28 -28.94 14.24
CA LEU A 200 10.80 -29.51 15.49
C LEU A 200 9.81 -30.64 15.16
N THR A 201 9.89 -31.78 15.86
CA THR A 201 8.96 -32.92 15.68
C THR A 201 8.53 -33.49 17.02
N GLY A 202 7.24 -33.76 17.19
CA GLY A 202 6.67 -34.25 18.47
C GLY A 202 6.24 -33.13 19.42
N TYR A 203 6.32 -33.39 20.72
CA TYR A 203 6.00 -32.43 21.77
C TYR A 203 7.15 -31.42 21.94
N VAL A 204 6.83 -30.13 22.00
CA VAL A 204 7.82 -29.08 22.19
C VAL A 204 7.42 -28.20 23.37
N LYS A 205 8.34 -28.01 24.31
CA LYS A 205 8.16 -27.12 25.46
C LYS A 205 9.17 -25.97 25.38
N GLY A 206 8.66 -24.74 25.35
CA GLY A 206 9.48 -23.55 25.49
C GLY A 206 9.86 -23.34 26.96
N ASN A 207 11.14 -23.06 27.23
CA ASN A 207 11.62 -22.64 28.55
C ASN A 207 12.08 -21.16 28.56
N GLY A 208 11.86 -20.43 27.46
CA GLY A 208 12.14 -18.99 27.31
C GLY A 208 13.62 -18.58 27.37
N THR A 209 14.54 -19.50 27.62
CA THR A 209 15.95 -19.20 27.93
C THR A 209 16.95 -20.05 27.15
N SER A 210 16.54 -21.22 26.64
CA SER A 210 17.33 -22.12 25.80
C SER A 210 16.59 -22.48 24.52
N ALA A 211 17.30 -23.05 23.54
CA ALA A 211 16.68 -23.62 22.34
C ALA A 211 15.56 -24.60 22.71
N MET A 212 14.44 -24.49 22.00
CA MET A 212 13.34 -25.44 22.15
C MET A 212 13.85 -26.83 21.76
N SER A 213 13.70 -27.78 22.67
CA SER A 213 13.97 -29.20 22.41
C SER A 213 12.66 -29.92 22.19
N ALA A 214 12.63 -30.75 21.14
CA ALA A 214 11.47 -31.58 20.85
C ALA A 214 11.63 -32.96 21.49
N SER A 215 10.53 -33.52 21.99
CA SER A 215 10.44 -34.84 22.59
C SER A 215 9.44 -35.69 21.83
N ALA A 216 9.77 -36.97 21.60
CA ALA A 216 8.87 -37.92 20.96
C ALA A 216 7.60 -38.20 21.79
N THR A 217 7.68 -38.00 23.11
CA THR A 217 6.57 -38.22 24.05
C THR A 217 6.35 -37.00 24.94
N ILE A 218 5.11 -36.79 25.38
CA ILE A 218 4.78 -35.76 26.38
C ILE A 218 5.23 -36.27 27.76
N PRO A 219 6.17 -35.61 28.45
CA PRO A 219 6.53 -35.99 29.82
C PRO A 219 5.34 -35.82 30.76
N ASN A 220 5.07 -36.81 31.62
CA ASN A 220 3.94 -36.75 32.56
C ASN A 220 3.99 -35.55 33.52
N THR A 221 5.19 -35.03 33.82
CA THR A 221 5.41 -33.82 34.63
C THR A 221 4.95 -32.53 33.94
N ASP A 222 4.79 -32.55 32.62
CA ASP A 222 4.35 -31.39 31.84
C ASP A 222 2.82 -31.32 31.70
N ILE A 223 2.10 -32.32 32.21
CA ILE A 223 0.65 -32.39 32.18
C ILE A 223 0.10 -31.99 33.55
N SER A 224 -0.41 -30.76 33.67
CA SER A 224 -1.09 -30.29 34.88
C SER A 224 -2.56 -30.72 34.94
N GLY A 225 -3.14 -30.76 36.13
CA GLY A 225 -4.58 -31.02 36.33
C GLY A 225 -5.02 -32.50 36.32
N LEU A 226 -4.17 -33.44 35.89
CA LEU A 226 -4.46 -34.88 35.91
C LEU A 226 -4.07 -35.58 37.23
N GLY A 227 -3.38 -34.88 38.14
CA GLY A 227 -2.96 -35.43 39.43
C GLY A 227 -2.07 -36.68 39.28
N THR A 228 -2.27 -37.68 40.13
CA THR A 228 -1.53 -38.95 40.06
C THR A 228 -1.87 -39.77 38.82
N MET A 229 -2.92 -39.44 38.07
CA MET A 229 -3.31 -40.20 36.87
C MET A 229 -2.24 -40.13 35.77
N SER A 230 -1.43 -39.08 35.72
CA SER A 230 -0.36 -38.95 34.72
C SER A 230 0.81 -39.94 34.91
N THR A 231 0.90 -40.59 36.08
CA THR A 231 2.00 -41.51 36.42
C THR A 231 1.54 -42.92 36.77
N GLN A 232 0.23 -43.19 36.78
CA GLN A 232 -0.28 -44.52 37.11
C GLN A 232 0.05 -45.54 36.03
N ASN A 233 0.45 -46.74 36.46
CA ASN A 233 0.63 -47.86 35.55
C ASN A 233 -0.74 -48.28 35.00
N ALA A 234 -0.86 -48.45 33.68
CA ALA A 234 -2.10 -48.86 33.03
C ALA A 234 -2.69 -50.17 33.59
N ASN A 235 -1.84 -51.06 34.09
CA ASN A 235 -2.25 -52.34 34.69
C ASN A 235 -2.54 -52.25 36.21
N ALA A 236 -2.31 -51.09 36.83
CA ALA A 236 -2.48 -50.86 38.26
C ALA A 236 -2.95 -49.41 38.50
N VAL A 237 -4.15 -49.10 38.02
CA VAL A 237 -4.82 -47.83 38.26
C VAL A 237 -5.40 -47.81 39.67
N ALA A 238 -4.92 -46.90 40.51
CA ALA A 238 -5.42 -46.66 41.86
C ALA A 238 -6.50 -45.57 41.83
N ILE A 239 -7.74 -45.95 42.20
CA ILE A 239 -8.88 -45.05 42.31
C ILE A 239 -9.19 -44.85 43.80
N ALA A 240 -8.70 -43.74 44.39
CA ALA A 240 -8.85 -43.42 45.81
C ALA A 240 -10.01 -42.44 46.10
N GLY A 241 -10.95 -42.30 45.15
CA GLY A 241 -12.06 -41.35 45.21
C GLY A 241 -12.78 -41.25 43.87
N GLY A 242 -13.78 -40.35 43.78
CA GLY A 242 -14.61 -40.19 42.58
C GLY A 242 -15.70 -41.25 42.49
N SER A 243 -16.38 -41.33 41.34
CA SER A 243 -17.43 -42.31 41.09
C SER A 243 -17.16 -43.17 39.87
N VAL A 244 -17.49 -44.46 39.96
CA VAL A 244 -17.57 -45.35 38.80
C VAL A 244 -19.05 -45.56 38.51
N ASP A 245 -19.52 -45.04 37.38
CA ASP A 245 -20.95 -45.06 37.01
C ASP A 245 -21.87 -44.52 38.14
N GLY A 246 -21.45 -43.40 38.75
CA GLY A 246 -22.20 -42.76 39.84
C GLY A 246 -21.97 -43.35 41.24
N ALA A 247 -21.32 -44.51 41.37
CA ALA A 247 -21.00 -45.12 42.66
C ALA A 247 -19.67 -44.60 43.23
N SER A 248 -19.72 -43.92 44.37
CA SER A 248 -18.52 -43.36 45.02
C SER A 248 -17.55 -44.46 45.46
N ILE A 249 -16.31 -44.43 44.98
CA ILE A 249 -15.25 -45.39 45.33
C ILE A 249 -14.41 -44.87 46.49
N GLY A 250 -14.08 -45.75 47.44
CA GLY A 250 -13.25 -45.40 48.61
C GLY A 250 -13.94 -44.52 49.66
N ALA A 251 -15.27 -44.39 49.59
CA ALA A 251 -16.04 -43.63 50.56
C ALA A 251 -16.05 -44.30 51.95
N SER A 252 -16.12 -43.50 53.01
CA SER A 252 -16.25 -43.97 54.40
C SER A 252 -17.67 -44.44 54.76
N VAL A 253 -18.64 -44.23 53.86
CA VAL A 253 -20.03 -44.72 53.97
C VAL A 253 -20.30 -45.62 52.77
N ALA A 254 -20.96 -46.76 53.01
CA ALA A 254 -21.30 -47.70 51.95
C ALA A 254 -22.17 -47.02 50.87
N SER A 255 -21.81 -47.24 49.60
CA SER A 255 -22.54 -46.74 48.43
C SER A 255 -22.97 -47.90 47.53
N THR A 256 -24.05 -47.71 46.78
CA THR A 256 -24.55 -48.71 45.84
C THR A 256 -23.77 -48.64 44.53
N GLY A 257 -23.02 -49.70 44.23
CA GLY A 257 -22.45 -49.92 42.91
C GLY A 257 -23.50 -50.41 41.92
N VAL A 258 -23.52 -49.86 40.70
CA VAL A 258 -24.31 -50.40 39.59
C VAL A 258 -23.38 -51.30 38.77
N PHE A 259 -23.65 -52.61 38.75
CA PHE A 259 -22.90 -53.58 37.96
C PHE A 259 -23.87 -54.43 37.14
N THR A 260 -23.60 -54.63 35.85
CA THR A 260 -24.36 -55.61 35.03
C THR A 260 -23.98 -57.05 35.43
N ASN A 261 -22.68 -57.31 35.60
CA ASN A 261 -22.14 -58.55 36.16
C ASN A 261 -20.95 -58.21 37.09
N LEU A 262 -20.90 -58.82 38.28
CA LEU A 262 -19.75 -58.72 39.19
C LEU A 262 -19.08 -60.10 39.31
N THR A 263 -17.87 -60.23 38.76
CA THR A 263 -17.01 -61.41 38.98
C THR A 263 -16.02 -61.09 40.08
N ALA A 264 -16.21 -61.66 41.27
CA ALA A 264 -15.33 -61.48 42.43
C ALA A 264 -14.84 -62.84 42.94
N THR A 265 -13.54 -63.00 43.15
CA THR A 265 -12.95 -64.26 43.63
C THR A 265 -13.09 -64.46 45.14
N ASN A 266 -13.19 -63.37 45.92
CA ASN A 266 -13.30 -63.39 47.38
C ASN A 266 -14.24 -62.27 47.88
N LEU A 267 -15.54 -62.40 47.64
CA LEU A 267 -16.52 -61.43 48.15
C LEU A 267 -16.78 -61.65 49.64
N THR A 268 -16.37 -60.70 50.48
CA THR A 268 -16.68 -60.71 51.93
C THR A 268 -17.88 -59.81 52.20
N ALA A 269 -19.01 -60.39 52.62
CA ALA A 269 -20.16 -59.64 53.11
C ALA A 269 -20.09 -59.49 54.63
N THR A 270 -19.88 -58.27 55.14
CA THR A 270 -19.67 -58.01 56.57
C THR A 270 -20.95 -57.83 57.38
N SER A 271 -22.09 -57.62 56.73
CA SER A 271 -23.40 -57.50 57.38
C SER A 271 -24.47 -58.25 56.58
N LEU A 272 -24.36 -59.58 56.55
CA LEU A 272 -25.38 -60.41 55.93
C LEU A 272 -26.45 -60.77 56.97
N THR A 273 -27.67 -60.28 56.78
CA THR A 273 -28.79 -60.51 57.70
C THR A 273 -29.66 -61.73 57.35
N GLY A 274 -29.20 -62.61 56.45
CA GLY A 274 -29.98 -63.77 55.98
C GLY A 274 -29.23 -64.79 55.11
N TYR A 275 -29.99 -65.70 54.49
CA TYR A 275 -29.53 -66.66 53.50
C TYR A 275 -29.40 -66.00 52.12
N VAL A 276 -28.32 -66.28 51.39
CA VAL A 276 -28.15 -65.85 50.00
C VAL A 276 -27.83 -67.06 49.14
N LYS A 277 -28.62 -67.28 48.09
CA LYS A 277 -28.34 -68.27 47.06
C LYS A 277 -27.98 -67.57 45.75
N GLY A 278 -26.75 -67.79 45.29
CA GLY A 278 -26.39 -67.52 43.90
C GLY A 278 -26.84 -68.69 43.04
N ASN A 279 -27.81 -68.50 42.14
CA ASN A 279 -28.25 -69.53 41.18
C ASN A 279 -27.81 -69.24 39.73
N GLY A 280 -26.98 -68.20 39.52
CA GLY A 280 -26.49 -67.78 38.20
C GLY A 280 -27.54 -67.16 37.27
N ALA A 281 -28.81 -67.04 37.69
CA ALA A 281 -29.91 -66.61 36.83
C ALA A 281 -30.78 -65.46 37.43
N SER A 282 -30.63 -65.15 38.71
CA SER A 282 -31.42 -64.10 39.40
C SER A 282 -30.57 -63.26 40.34
N VAL A 283 -31.05 -62.04 40.64
CA VAL A 283 -30.43 -61.12 41.60
C VAL A 283 -30.35 -61.80 42.96
N MET A 284 -29.15 -61.82 43.56
CA MET A 284 -28.91 -62.35 44.91
C MET A 284 -29.68 -61.49 45.92
N THR A 285 -30.82 -61.99 46.39
CA THR A 285 -31.62 -61.33 47.44
C THR A 285 -31.37 -62.04 48.76
N ALA A 286 -31.11 -61.29 49.82
CA ALA A 286 -31.04 -61.86 51.17
C ALA A 286 -32.44 -62.32 51.60
N SER A 287 -32.55 -63.59 52.01
CA SER A 287 -33.77 -64.17 52.57
C SER A 287 -33.62 -64.34 54.07
N SER A 288 -34.63 -63.98 54.86
CA SER A 288 -34.64 -64.21 56.31
C SER A 288 -34.81 -65.69 56.69
N THR A 289 -35.11 -66.56 55.73
CA THR A 289 -35.30 -68.01 55.92
C THR A 289 -34.56 -68.81 54.84
N ILE A 290 -34.11 -70.02 55.17
CA ILE A 290 -33.55 -70.95 54.19
C ILE A 290 -34.73 -71.73 53.58
N PRO A 291 -34.96 -71.66 52.26
CA PRO A 291 -35.99 -72.47 51.63
C PRO A 291 -35.72 -73.96 51.87
N SER A 292 -36.76 -74.74 52.17
CA SER A 292 -36.65 -76.19 52.40
C SER A 292 -36.00 -76.96 51.24
N THR A 293 -36.15 -76.47 50.01
CA THR A 293 -35.52 -77.03 48.81
C THR A 293 -34.01 -76.85 48.77
N ASP A 294 -33.47 -75.91 49.54
CA ASP A 294 -32.04 -75.61 49.58
C ASP A 294 -31.32 -76.33 50.74
N ILE A 295 -32.08 -76.98 51.63
CA ILE A 295 -31.54 -77.82 52.69
C ILE A 295 -31.24 -79.22 52.11
N THR A 296 -30.05 -79.38 51.56
CA THR A 296 -29.58 -80.68 51.06
C THR A 296 -29.17 -81.61 52.19
N GLY A 297 -29.39 -82.92 52.05
CA GLY A 297 -28.90 -83.94 52.99
C GLY A 297 -29.93 -84.43 54.02
N LEU A 298 -31.05 -83.73 54.21
CA LEU A 298 -32.18 -84.20 55.04
C LEU A 298 -33.25 -84.99 54.25
N GLY A 299 -33.04 -85.19 52.95
CA GLY A 299 -34.00 -85.90 52.08
C GLY A 299 -35.38 -85.24 52.10
N THR A 300 -36.45 -86.05 52.16
CA THR A 300 -37.82 -85.52 52.17
C THR A 300 -38.17 -84.77 53.46
N MET A 301 -37.43 -84.98 54.56
CA MET A 301 -37.72 -84.33 55.85
C MET A 301 -37.67 -82.80 55.79
N SER A 302 -36.86 -82.20 54.89
CA SER A 302 -36.83 -80.74 54.75
C SER A 302 -38.17 -80.15 54.31
N THR A 303 -39.04 -80.96 53.70
CA THR A 303 -40.34 -80.54 53.12
C THR A 303 -41.56 -81.12 53.84
N GLN A 304 -41.37 -82.03 54.80
CA GLN A 304 -42.49 -82.65 55.51
C GLN A 304 -43.14 -81.65 56.47
N ASN A 305 -44.46 -81.80 56.69
CA ASN A 305 -45.18 -81.00 57.67
C ASN A 305 -44.67 -81.37 59.07
N ALA A 306 -44.43 -80.38 59.93
CA ALA A 306 -43.95 -80.62 61.30
C ALA A 306 -44.83 -81.59 62.11
N ASN A 307 -46.13 -81.63 61.81
CA ASN A 307 -47.11 -82.50 62.47
C ASN A 307 -47.31 -83.85 61.76
N SER A 308 -46.63 -84.08 60.63
CA SER A 308 -46.76 -85.29 59.82
C SER A 308 -45.42 -85.62 59.18
N VAL A 309 -44.49 -86.07 60.03
CA VAL A 309 -43.17 -86.53 59.62
C VAL A 309 -43.25 -88.03 59.34
N ALA A 310 -43.09 -88.41 58.07
CA ALA A 310 -42.96 -89.79 57.64
C ALA A 310 -41.50 -90.25 57.75
N ILE A 311 -41.23 -91.15 58.68
CA ILE A 311 -39.94 -91.83 58.86
C ILE A 311 -40.13 -93.27 58.38
N THR A 312 -39.66 -93.57 57.16
CA THR A 312 -39.84 -94.88 56.50
C THR A 312 -38.61 -95.78 56.60
N GLY A 313 -37.59 -95.36 57.34
CA GLY A 313 -36.35 -96.11 57.57
C GLY A 313 -35.47 -95.44 58.63
N GLY A 314 -34.41 -96.14 59.05
CA GLY A 314 -33.52 -95.72 60.13
C GLY A 314 -33.95 -96.25 61.50
N SER A 315 -33.47 -95.63 62.57
CA SER A 315 -33.84 -95.99 63.95
C SER A 315 -34.18 -94.76 64.77
N ILE A 316 -35.24 -94.82 65.59
CA ILE A 316 -35.48 -93.85 66.66
C ILE A 316 -34.98 -94.48 67.94
N ASP A 317 -33.99 -93.85 68.58
CA ASP A 317 -33.34 -94.34 69.81
C ASP A 317 -32.89 -95.82 69.71
N GLY A 318 -32.35 -96.20 68.55
CA GLY A 318 -31.84 -97.54 68.27
C GLY A 318 -32.91 -98.58 67.88
N ALA A 319 -34.19 -98.25 67.99
CA ALA A 319 -35.27 -99.10 67.48
C ALA A 319 -35.51 -98.81 65.98
N ALA A 320 -35.32 -99.82 65.13
CA ALA A 320 -35.49 -99.66 63.69
C ALA A 320 -36.96 -99.33 63.34
N ILE A 321 -37.17 -98.27 62.56
CA ILE A 321 -38.49 -97.80 62.11
C ILE A 321 -38.74 -98.26 60.67
N GLY A 322 -39.93 -98.78 60.41
CA GLY A 322 -40.32 -99.31 59.09
C GLY A 322 -39.70 -100.66 58.75
N ALA A 323 -39.06 -101.35 59.71
CA ALA A 323 -38.49 -102.67 59.49
C ALA A 323 -39.58 -103.74 59.26
N THR A 324 -39.27 -104.73 58.40
CA THR A 324 -40.18 -105.86 58.11
C THR A 324 -40.13 -106.95 59.19
N ALA A 325 -39.31 -106.78 60.22
CA ALA A 325 -39.23 -107.62 61.41
C ALA A 325 -39.49 -106.78 62.66
N ALA A 326 -40.21 -107.33 63.63
CA ALA A 326 -40.54 -106.63 64.87
C ALA A 326 -39.25 -106.25 65.61
N SER A 327 -39.11 -104.96 65.93
CA SER A 327 -38.02 -104.42 66.76
C SER A 327 -38.58 -104.04 68.13
N THR A 328 -37.80 -104.25 69.18
CA THR A 328 -38.13 -103.76 70.52
C THR A 328 -37.96 -102.24 70.58
N GLY A 329 -39.04 -101.51 70.84
CA GLY A 329 -39.00 -100.09 71.18
C GLY A 329 -39.24 -99.91 72.68
N VAL A 330 -38.56 -98.93 73.29
CA VAL A 330 -38.80 -98.53 74.69
C VAL A 330 -39.71 -97.32 74.67
N PHE A 331 -40.94 -97.46 75.16
CA PHE A 331 -41.89 -96.36 75.29
C PHE A 331 -42.32 -96.23 76.74
N THR A 332 -42.28 -95.02 77.30
CA THR A 332 -42.79 -94.74 78.64
C THR A 332 -44.31 -94.85 78.68
N THR A 333 -44.97 -94.41 77.61
CA THR A 333 -46.42 -94.55 77.40
C THR A 333 -46.67 -94.79 75.91
N LEU A 334 -47.27 -95.93 75.56
CA LEU A 334 -47.70 -96.22 74.19
C LEU A 334 -49.23 -96.26 74.13
N THR A 335 -49.83 -95.23 73.53
CA THR A 335 -51.28 -95.19 73.29
C THR A 335 -51.56 -95.69 71.88
N ALA A 336 -52.03 -96.93 71.76
CA ALA A 336 -52.47 -97.49 70.47
C ALA A 336 -53.98 -97.29 70.31
N THR A 337 -54.41 -96.61 69.26
CA THR A 337 -55.82 -96.27 69.00
C THR A 337 -56.66 -97.45 68.50
N SER A 338 -56.04 -98.56 68.12
CA SER A 338 -56.75 -99.74 67.56
C SER A 338 -56.26 -101.08 68.13
N GLY A 339 -55.63 -101.05 69.31
CA GLY A 339 -55.12 -102.25 69.99
C GLY A 339 -53.72 -102.66 69.53
N ILE A 340 -52.92 -103.17 70.46
CA ILE A 340 -51.59 -103.72 70.20
C ILE A 340 -51.76 -105.23 70.00
N SER A 341 -51.52 -105.75 68.79
CA SER A 341 -51.45 -107.20 68.56
C SER A 341 -50.05 -107.71 68.93
N GLY A 342 -49.88 -108.23 70.14
CA GLY A 342 -48.64 -108.92 70.54
C GLY A 342 -48.52 -110.26 69.82
N GLY A 343 -47.38 -110.51 69.18
CA GLY A 343 -47.03 -111.84 68.67
C GLY A 343 -46.88 -112.83 69.84
N THR A 344 -47.28 -114.08 69.61
CA THR A 344 -47.30 -115.20 70.57
C THR A 344 -46.09 -115.21 71.50
N PHE A 345 -46.37 -115.23 72.82
CA PHE A 345 -45.41 -115.31 73.92
C PHE A 345 -44.56 -116.58 73.88
#